data_AF-A0AAD6V2D0-F1
#
_entry.id   AF-A0AAD6V2D0-F1
#
_cell.length_a   1.000
_cell.length_b   1.000
_cell.length_c   1.000
_cell.angle_alpha   90.00
_cell.angle_beta   90.00
_cell.angle_gamma   90.00
#
_symmetry.space_group_name_H-M   'P 1'
#
loop_
_entity.id
_entity.type
_entity.pdbx_description
1 polymer ?
#
loop_
_entity_poly.entity_id
_entity_poly.type
_entity_poly.pdbx_seq_one_letter_code
_entity_poly.pdbx_strand_id
1 'polypeptide(L)'
;MGSQLADYQSRGAELADVCVWEFISRVDKLKKTTDQRKHKKSSEVDLIDDDAEEEDSEDENDYDSTPLESERRARPRVSLKSGHVQNKTHILRVRTAEDALVTVPIGPGIPRRDRKETYARYCRLMLIFFKPWYHVRDLKGTDQSWVDAFNVFFTNCPSTVRSKIDNMQILHECRDSRDDHFAERR
;
A
#
# COMPACT_ATOMS: atom_id res chain seq x y z
N MET A 1 -10.79 -11.34 -11.34
CA MET A 1 -10.21 -10.56 -10.21
C MET A 1 -9.07 -9.73 -10.80
N GLY A 2 -9.08 -8.40 -10.63
CA GLY A 2 -7.99 -7.55 -11.14
C GLY A 2 -6.70 -7.78 -10.32
N SER A 3 -5.54 -7.67 -10.95
CA SER A 3 -4.25 -7.81 -10.27
C SER A 3 -4.00 -6.60 -9.36
N GLN A 4 -3.76 -6.82 -8.06
CA GLN A 4 -3.38 -5.75 -7.12
C GLN A 4 -2.14 -4.98 -7.59
N LEU A 5 -1.21 -5.67 -8.24
CA LEU A 5 -0.04 -5.03 -8.82
C LEU A 5 -0.41 -4.11 -9.99
N ALA A 6 -1.35 -4.53 -10.84
CA ALA A 6 -1.83 -3.69 -11.94
C ALA A 6 -2.57 -2.45 -11.41
N ASP A 7 -3.35 -2.61 -10.33
CA ASP A 7 -4.00 -1.50 -9.63
C ASP A 7 -2.95 -0.51 -9.09
N TYR A 8 -1.91 -1.01 -8.40
CA TYR A 8 -0.81 -0.19 -7.88
C TYR A 8 -0.04 0.53 -8.98
N GLN A 9 0.35 -0.16 -10.06
CA GLN A 9 1.07 0.46 -11.18
C GLN A 9 0.21 1.46 -11.94
N SER A 10 -1.11 1.35 -11.85
CA SER A 10 -2.06 2.25 -12.50
C SER A 10 -2.69 3.26 -11.54
N ARG A 11 -2.17 3.41 -10.32
CA ARG A 11 -2.65 4.41 -9.36
C ARG A 11 -2.52 5.84 -9.90
N GLY A 12 -3.42 6.71 -9.47
CA GLY A 12 -3.45 8.12 -9.87
C GLY A 12 -2.22 8.90 -9.40
N ALA A 13 -2.05 10.11 -9.94
CA ALA A 13 -0.91 10.96 -9.62
C ALA A 13 -0.89 11.37 -8.13
N GLU A 14 -2.07 11.50 -7.51
CA GLU A 14 -2.20 11.80 -6.08
C GLU A 14 -1.61 10.70 -5.16
N LEU A 15 -1.34 9.50 -5.68
CA LEU A 15 -0.73 8.39 -4.93
C LEU A 15 0.66 8.03 -5.47
N ALA A 16 1.32 8.90 -6.24
CA ALA A 16 2.56 8.58 -6.93
C ALA A 16 3.71 8.19 -6.00
N ASP A 17 3.78 8.83 -4.84
CA ASP A 17 4.76 8.66 -3.77
C ASP A 17 4.43 7.49 -2.82
N VAL A 18 3.30 6.83 -3.00
CA VAL A 18 2.92 5.67 -2.19
C VAL A 18 3.66 4.42 -2.70
N CYS A 19 4.31 3.69 -1.77
CA CYS A 19 4.95 2.41 -2.06
C CYS A 19 3.95 1.24 -2.04
N VAL A 20 4.34 0.08 -2.57
CA VAL A 20 3.47 -1.11 -2.63
C VAL A 20 2.96 -1.52 -1.25
N TRP A 21 3.84 -1.50 -0.25
CA TRP A 21 3.49 -1.92 1.11
C TRP A 21 2.39 -1.07 1.72
N GLU A 22 2.48 0.25 1.54
CA GLU A 22 1.51 1.21 2.04
C GLU A 22 0.22 1.18 1.21
N PHE A 23 0.33 1.03 -0.11
CA PHE A 23 -0.82 0.91 -0.99
C PHE A 23 -1.72 -0.28 -0.62
N ILE A 24 -1.12 -1.45 -0.38
CA ILE A 24 -1.88 -2.65 0.03
C ILE A 24 -2.54 -2.45 1.41
N SER A 25 -1.87 -1.72 2.29
CA SER A 25 -2.35 -1.47 3.66
C SER A 25 -3.49 -0.44 3.70
N ARG A 26 -3.41 0.62 2.88
CA ARG A 26 -4.27 1.81 3.01
C ARG A 26 -5.19 2.09 1.83
N VAL A 27 -5.13 1.32 0.74
CA VAL A 27 -5.96 1.60 -0.45
C VAL A 27 -6.92 0.46 -0.76
N ASP A 28 -8.20 0.78 -0.75
CA ASP A 28 -9.26 -0.10 -1.24
C ASP A 28 -9.61 0.20 -2.69
N LYS A 29 -9.99 -0.83 -3.44
CA LYS A 29 -10.58 -0.67 -4.77
C LYS A 29 -12.09 -0.91 -4.68
N LEU A 30 -12.87 0.12 -4.98
CA LEU A 30 -14.33 0.11 -4.94
C LEU A 30 -14.91 0.13 -6.36
N LYS A 31 -16.07 -0.52 -6.56
CA LYS A 31 -16.86 -0.33 -7.79
C LYS A 31 -17.53 1.04 -7.74
N LYS A 32 -17.50 1.76 -8.85
CA LYS A 32 -18.33 2.95 -9.04
C LYS A 32 -19.79 2.51 -9.07
N THR A 33 -20.63 3.05 -8.20
CA THR A 33 -22.07 2.86 -8.28
C THR A 33 -22.55 3.63 -9.51
N THR A 34 -23.19 2.93 -10.45
CA THR A 34 -23.89 3.60 -11.54
C THR A 34 -25.12 4.25 -10.92
N ASP A 35 -25.16 5.57 -10.92
CA ASP A 35 -26.33 6.33 -10.47
C ASP A 35 -27.53 6.02 -11.39
N GLN A 36 -28.28 4.97 -11.05
CA GLN A 36 -29.60 4.68 -11.58
C GLN A 36 -30.68 4.97 -10.54
N ARG A 37 -30.42 5.87 -9.57
CA ARG A 37 -31.43 6.33 -8.61
C ARG A 37 -32.08 7.65 -9.06
N LYS A 38 -32.37 7.77 -10.36
CA LYS A 38 -33.48 8.62 -10.81
C LYS A 38 -34.67 7.71 -11.09
N HIS A 39 -35.68 7.80 -10.21
CA HIS A 39 -37.05 7.28 -10.34
C HIS A 39 -37.34 5.85 -9.83
N LYS A 40 -37.48 5.67 -8.51
CA LYS A 40 -38.62 4.90 -7.95
C LYS A 40 -38.85 5.21 -6.47
N LYS A 41 -39.99 5.84 -6.19
CA LYS A 41 -40.51 6.15 -4.85
C LYS A 41 -41.59 5.11 -4.52
N SER A 42 -41.38 4.24 -3.52
CA SER A 42 -42.42 3.76 -2.58
C SER A 42 -41.92 2.62 -1.65
N SER A 43 -41.99 2.93 -0.35
CA SER A 43 -42.39 2.09 0.81
C SER A 43 -41.58 0.88 1.32
N GLU A 44 -41.30 0.99 2.63
CA GLU A 44 -41.19 0.01 3.73
C GLU A 44 -39.84 -0.69 4.08
N VAL A 45 -39.28 -0.16 5.19
CA VAL A 45 -38.52 -0.72 6.35
C VAL A 45 -37.39 -1.75 6.21
N ASP A 46 -36.34 -1.42 6.98
CA ASP A 46 -35.24 -2.24 7.55
C ASP A 46 -33.99 -2.52 6.70
N LEU A 47 -32.92 -1.75 6.96
CA LEU A 47 -31.75 -2.12 7.77
C LEU A 47 -30.72 -0.98 7.72
N ILE A 48 -30.12 -0.67 8.86
CA ILE A 48 -29.14 0.40 9.09
C ILE A 48 -27.95 0.22 8.13
N ASP A 49 -27.81 1.14 7.17
CA ASP A 49 -26.55 1.44 6.49
C ASP A 49 -26.34 2.94 6.66
N ASP A 50 -25.47 3.28 7.60
CA ASP A 50 -25.15 4.65 8.02
C ASP A 50 -24.20 5.32 7.01
N ASP A 51 -24.46 5.12 5.71
CA ASP A 51 -23.80 5.82 4.61
C ASP A 51 -24.71 7.00 4.25
N ALA A 52 -24.79 7.94 5.20
CA ALA A 52 -25.35 9.26 4.96
C ALA A 52 -24.55 9.89 3.81
N GLU A 53 -25.21 9.99 2.65
CA GLU A 53 -24.78 10.85 1.54
C GLU A 53 -24.80 12.30 2.06
N GLU A 54 -23.69 12.73 2.67
CA GLU A 54 -23.46 14.13 2.98
C GLU A 54 -23.06 14.84 1.69
N GLU A 55 -23.90 15.81 1.31
CA GLU A 55 -23.64 16.77 0.26
C GLU A 55 -22.27 17.41 0.47
N ASP A 56 -21.52 17.50 -0.64
CA ASP A 56 -20.17 18.03 -0.74
C ASP A 56 -20.16 19.49 -0.27
N SER A 57 -19.97 19.72 1.04
CA SER A 57 -19.51 21.00 1.51
C SER A 57 -18.07 21.13 1.03
N GLU A 58 -17.89 21.85 -0.08
CA GLU A 58 -16.59 22.30 -0.57
C GLU A 58 -15.92 23.15 0.51
N ASP A 59 -15.28 22.49 1.47
CA ASP A 59 -14.45 23.14 2.46
C ASP A 59 -13.15 23.51 1.75
N GLU A 60 -13.16 24.71 1.16
CA GLU A 60 -12.12 25.35 0.34
C GLU A 60 -10.83 25.69 1.12
N ASN A 61 -10.49 24.99 2.19
CA ASN A 61 -9.33 25.33 3.03
C ASN A 61 -8.48 24.14 3.48
N ASP A 62 -7.99 23.33 2.52
CA ASP A 62 -6.82 22.49 2.78
C ASP A 62 -6.07 22.18 1.48
N TYR A 63 -5.20 23.10 1.05
CA TYR A 63 -4.48 23.01 -0.22
C TYR A 63 -3.21 22.15 -0.13
N ASP A 64 -2.88 21.58 1.04
CA ASP A 64 -1.57 20.96 1.28
C ASP A 64 -1.60 19.51 1.79
N SER A 65 -2.75 18.97 2.17
CA SER A 65 -2.81 17.59 2.67
C SER A 65 -2.81 16.54 1.55
N THR A 66 -1.89 15.58 1.63
CA THR A 66 -1.88 14.42 0.72
C THR A 66 -3.11 13.52 0.97
N PRO A 67 -3.55 12.69 -0.01
CA PRO A 67 -4.67 11.77 0.23
C PRO A 67 -4.50 10.83 1.43
N LEU A 68 -3.24 10.52 1.80
CA LEU A 68 -2.92 9.69 2.96
C LEU A 68 -3.02 10.46 4.29
N GLU A 69 -2.89 11.77 4.27
CA GLU A 69 -2.91 12.66 5.44
C GLU A 69 -4.28 13.31 5.66
N SER A 70 -5.20 13.21 4.70
CA SER A 70 -6.56 13.72 4.83
C SER A 70 -7.23 13.20 6.10
N GLU A 71 -7.67 14.12 6.96
CA GLU A 71 -8.46 13.85 8.17
C GLU A 71 -9.98 13.89 7.91
N ARG A 72 -10.39 14.18 6.67
CA ARG A 72 -11.80 14.21 6.26
C ARG A 72 -12.53 12.90 6.59
N ARG A 73 -13.77 13.03 7.08
CA ARG A 73 -14.69 11.89 7.27
C ARG A 73 -14.96 11.19 5.95
N ALA A 74 -15.31 11.95 4.91
CA ALA A 74 -15.35 11.46 3.53
C ALA A 74 -13.92 11.17 3.06
N ARG A 75 -13.62 9.89 2.87
CA ARG A 75 -12.26 9.45 2.53
C ARG A 75 -11.87 9.82 1.09
N PRO A 76 -10.62 10.27 0.84
CA PRO A 76 -10.17 10.61 -0.50
C PRO A 76 -10.34 9.46 -1.50
N ARG A 77 -10.80 9.82 -2.70
CA ARG A 77 -11.04 8.88 -3.79
C ARG A 77 -10.18 9.25 -4.99
N VAL A 78 -9.33 8.32 -5.42
CA VAL A 78 -8.34 8.51 -6.48
C VAL A 78 -8.70 7.65 -7.68
N SER A 79 -8.72 8.24 -8.87
CA SER A 79 -8.99 7.49 -10.09
C SER A 79 -7.77 6.67 -10.54
N LEU A 80 -8.03 5.47 -11.07
CA LEU A 80 -7.02 4.71 -11.80
C LEU A 80 -6.63 5.46 -13.09
N LYS A 81 -5.46 5.16 -13.67
CA LYS A 81 -5.00 5.69 -14.96
C LYS A 81 -5.76 5.08 -16.14
N SER A 82 -5.88 5.80 -17.25
CA SER A 82 -6.72 5.45 -18.41
C SER A 82 -6.39 4.10 -19.06
N GLY A 83 -5.14 3.64 -18.93
CA GLY A 83 -4.70 2.33 -19.42
C GLY A 83 -5.16 1.13 -18.60
N HIS A 84 -5.79 1.34 -17.42
CA HIS A 84 -6.24 0.23 -16.58
C HIS A 84 -7.59 -0.32 -17.02
N VAL A 85 -7.71 -1.65 -17.11
CA VAL A 85 -8.92 -2.37 -17.52
C VAL A 85 -10.18 -2.00 -16.71
N GLN A 86 -9.99 -1.60 -15.46
CA GLN A 86 -11.07 -1.24 -14.54
C GLN A 86 -11.20 0.26 -14.27
N ASN A 87 -10.48 1.13 -14.99
CA ASN A 87 -10.51 2.58 -14.77
C ASN A 87 -11.95 3.15 -14.76
N LYS A 88 -12.76 2.74 -15.74
CA LYS A 88 -14.12 3.26 -15.90
C LYS A 88 -15.09 2.73 -14.85
N THR A 89 -14.80 1.59 -14.24
CA THR A 89 -15.73 0.87 -13.35
C THR A 89 -15.34 0.90 -11.89
N HIS A 90 -14.08 1.23 -11.57
CA HIS A 90 -13.57 1.21 -10.20
C HIS A 90 -12.85 2.51 -9.85
N ILE A 91 -12.79 2.79 -8.56
CA ILE A 91 -12.07 3.92 -7.97
C ILE A 91 -11.27 3.42 -6.75
N LEU A 92 -10.17 4.09 -6.44
CA LEU A 92 -9.36 3.80 -5.27
C LEU A 92 -9.84 4.69 -4.11
N ARG A 93 -10.00 4.13 -2.91
CA ARG A 93 -10.34 4.88 -1.69
C ARG A 93 -9.20 4.74 -0.68
N VAL A 94 -8.80 5.85 -0.08
CA VAL A 94 -7.72 5.89 0.91
C VAL A 94 -8.27 5.76 2.34
N ARG A 95 -7.85 4.73 3.07
CA ARG A 95 -8.15 4.52 4.49
C ARG A 95 -7.44 5.55 5.36
N THR A 96 -7.89 5.72 6.60
CA THR A 96 -7.12 6.44 7.63
C THR A 96 -5.88 5.62 8.04
N ALA A 97 -5.01 6.19 8.88
CA ALA A 97 -3.87 5.44 9.40
C ALA A 97 -4.31 4.42 10.47
N GLU A 98 -5.38 4.72 11.19
CA GLU A 98 -5.98 3.91 12.25
C GLU A 98 -6.67 2.66 11.68
N ASP A 99 -7.30 2.79 10.51
CA ASP A 99 -7.97 1.70 9.80
C ASP A 99 -7.06 0.97 8.80
N ALA A 100 -5.75 1.20 8.86
CA ALA A 100 -4.76 0.58 7.99
C ALA A 100 -4.71 -0.95 8.23
N LEU A 101 -4.71 -1.71 7.15
CA LEU A 101 -4.64 -3.16 7.21
C LEU A 101 -3.20 -3.64 7.39
N VAL A 102 -3.02 -4.74 8.10
CA VAL A 102 -1.71 -5.39 8.23
C VAL A 102 -1.40 -6.18 6.96
N THR A 103 -0.42 -5.72 6.19
CA THR A 103 0.06 -6.41 4.99
C THR A 103 0.75 -7.73 5.37
N VAL A 104 0.23 -8.85 4.84
CA VAL A 104 0.80 -10.19 5.05
C VAL A 104 1.36 -10.73 3.73
N PRO A 105 2.69 -10.79 3.55
CA PRO A 105 3.29 -11.40 2.36
C PRO A 105 3.03 -12.90 2.31
N ILE A 106 2.44 -13.39 1.22
CA ILE A 106 2.21 -14.81 0.98
C ILE A 106 3.21 -15.32 -0.07
N GLY A 107 3.92 -16.40 0.26
CA GLY A 107 4.88 -17.04 -0.65
C GLY A 107 6.16 -17.49 0.05
N PRO A 108 7.27 -17.66 -0.71
CA PRO A 108 8.57 -17.96 -0.12
C PRO A 108 8.95 -16.93 0.92
N GLY A 109 9.61 -17.37 1.99
CA GLY A 109 10.03 -16.49 3.08
C GLY A 109 10.88 -15.32 2.59
N ILE A 110 10.71 -14.17 3.24
CA ILE A 110 11.54 -12.98 3.01
C ILE A 110 13.02 -13.39 3.21
N PRO A 111 13.94 -13.03 2.29
CA PRO A 111 15.35 -13.35 2.46
C PRO A 111 15.95 -12.55 3.62
N ARG A 112 16.94 -13.10 4.31
CA ARG A 112 17.59 -12.41 5.43
C ARG A 112 18.66 -11.43 4.94
N ARG A 113 18.89 -10.37 5.72
CA ARG A 113 19.93 -9.38 5.41
C ARG A 113 21.33 -9.81 5.86
N ASP A 114 21.42 -10.71 6.84
CA ASP A 114 22.67 -11.21 7.43
C ASP A 114 23.36 -12.29 6.59
N ARG A 115 22.72 -12.79 5.51
CA ARG A 115 23.27 -13.80 4.60
C ARG A 115 23.73 -13.17 3.30
N LYS A 116 25.04 -13.25 3.02
CA LYS A 116 25.66 -12.62 1.84
C LYS A 116 25.07 -13.15 0.53
N GLU A 117 24.76 -14.43 0.46
CA GLU A 117 24.25 -15.10 -0.74
C GLU A 117 22.86 -14.60 -1.13
N THR A 118 22.05 -14.19 -0.14
CA THR A 118 20.69 -13.69 -0.36
C THR A 118 20.54 -12.19 -0.23
N TYR A 119 21.61 -11.47 0.17
CA TYR A 119 21.54 -10.04 0.46
C TYR A 119 21.08 -9.20 -0.74
N ALA A 120 21.60 -9.46 -1.93
CA ALA A 120 21.14 -8.76 -3.14
C ALA A 120 19.64 -8.99 -3.42
N ARG A 121 19.12 -10.19 -3.12
CA ARG A 121 17.70 -10.53 -3.25
C ARG A 121 16.86 -9.83 -2.18
N TYR A 122 17.36 -9.73 -0.95
CA TYR A 122 16.76 -8.94 0.13
C TYR A 122 16.64 -7.47 -0.29
N CYS A 123 17.74 -6.84 -0.74
CA CYS A 123 17.77 -5.45 -1.21
C CYS A 123 16.73 -5.19 -2.31
N ARG A 124 16.68 -6.08 -3.31
CA ARG A 124 15.67 -6.01 -4.38
C ARG A 124 14.24 -6.05 -3.83
N LEU A 125 13.96 -6.96 -2.88
CA LEU A 125 12.63 -7.12 -2.32
C LEU A 125 12.20 -5.91 -1.47
N MET A 126 13.11 -5.37 -0.65
CA MET A 126 12.85 -4.16 0.14
C MET A 126 12.56 -2.95 -0.76
N LEU A 127 13.28 -2.80 -1.87
CA LEU A 127 12.99 -1.76 -2.86
C LEU A 127 11.60 -1.95 -3.48
N ILE A 128 11.23 -3.17 -3.87
CA ILE A 128 9.90 -3.46 -4.44
C ILE A 128 8.78 -3.08 -3.47
N PHE A 129 8.95 -3.38 -2.18
CA PHE A 129 7.93 -3.13 -1.17
C PHE A 129 7.84 -1.66 -0.75
N PHE A 130 8.99 -1.00 -0.54
CA PHE A 130 9.04 0.25 0.20
C PHE A 130 9.46 1.47 -0.63
N LYS A 131 10.10 1.29 -1.78
CA LYS A 131 10.35 2.40 -2.70
C LYS A 131 9.08 2.64 -3.53
N PRO A 132 8.65 3.89 -3.75
CA PRO A 132 7.56 4.16 -4.69
C PRO A 132 8.02 3.92 -6.13
N TRP A 133 7.17 3.26 -6.94
CA TRP A 133 7.50 2.95 -8.34
C TRP A 133 6.26 2.74 -9.20
N TYR A 134 6.38 2.98 -10.50
CA TYR A 134 5.42 2.58 -11.52
C TYR A 134 5.97 1.44 -12.39
N HIS A 135 7.27 1.46 -12.63
CA HIS A 135 8.01 0.51 -13.46
C HIS A 135 9.22 -0.02 -12.72
N VAL A 136 9.72 -1.19 -13.13
CA VAL A 136 10.93 -1.81 -12.54
C VAL A 136 12.15 -0.88 -12.64
N ARG A 137 12.25 -0.08 -13.70
CA ARG A 137 13.31 0.93 -13.90
C ARG A 137 13.32 2.04 -12.85
N ASP A 138 12.22 2.25 -12.12
CA ASP A 138 12.19 3.26 -11.06
C ASP A 138 12.91 2.76 -9.80
N LEU A 139 13.08 1.43 -9.66
CA LEU A 139 13.69 0.81 -8.48
C LEU A 139 15.20 1.03 -8.40
N LYS A 140 15.90 0.99 -9.55
CA LYS A 140 17.35 1.16 -9.64
C LYS A 140 17.78 1.78 -10.98
N GLY A 141 18.93 2.44 -11.00
CA GLY A 141 19.56 2.87 -12.25
C GLY A 141 20.00 1.67 -13.14
N THR A 142 20.25 1.93 -14.42
CA THR A 142 20.59 0.89 -15.42
C THR A 142 21.75 0.00 -14.95
N ASP A 143 22.89 0.61 -14.61
CA ASP A 143 24.12 -0.10 -14.21
C ASP A 143 24.31 -0.17 -12.68
N GLN A 144 23.31 0.28 -11.92
CA GLN A 144 23.35 0.24 -10.47
C GLN A 144 23.06 -1.18 -9.96
N SER A 145 23.84 -1.64 -8.97
CA SER A 145 23.54 -2.89 -8.28
C SER A 145 22.30 -2.73 -7.38
N TRP A 146 21.63 -3.84 -7.05
CA TRP A 146 20.51 -3.81 -6.10
C TRP A 146 20.93 -3.35 -4.71
N VAL A 147 22.17 -3.67 -4.32
CA VAL A 147 22.74 -3.30 -3.03
C VAL A 147 22.95 -1.78 -2.97
N ASP A 148 23.56 -1.19 -4.00
CA ASP A 148 23.80 0.26 -4.04
C ASP A 148 22.49 1.04 -4.10
N ALA A 149 21.53 0.58 -4.91
CA ALA A 149 20.21 1.18 -5.00
C ALA A 149 19.48 1.15 -3.64
N PHE A 150 19.57 0.02 -2.94
CA PHE A 150 18.98 -0.14 -1.62
C PHE A 150 19.66 0.74 -0.57
N ASN A 151 20.99 0.82 -0.56
CA ASN A 151 21.73 1.67 0.37
C ASN A 151 21.33 3.14 0.21
N VAL A 152 21.29 3.64 -1.04
CA VAL A 152 20.83 5.01 -1.33
C VAL A 152 19.40 5.21 -0.86
N PHE A 153 18.49 4.27 -1.15
CA PHE A 153 17.11 4.36 -0.69
C PHE A 153 17.00 4.36 0.84
N PHE A 154 17.67 3.44 1.52
CA PHE A 154 17.60 3.26 2.97
C PHE A 154 18.14 4.46 3.74
N THR A 155 19.18 5.13 3.22
CA THR A 155 19.71 6.36 3.81
C THR A 155 18.73 7.53 3.72
N ASN A 156 17.91 7.58 2.66
CA ASN A 156 17.05 8.73 2.38
C ASN A 156 15.58 8.50 2.76
N CYS A 157 15.16 7.27 3.08
CA CYS A 157 13.76 6.99 3.36
C CYS A 157 13.33 7.39 4.78
N PRO A 158 12.03 7.66 4.99
CA PRO A 158 11.49 8.01 6.30
C PRO A 158 11.83 6.98 7.37
N SER A 159 11.99 7.43 8.62
CA SER A 159 12.27 6.54 9.76
C SER A 159 11.22 5.44 9.93
N THR A 160 9.95 5.75 9.68
CA THR A 160 8.83 4.79 9.73
C THR A 160 9.01 3.64 8.74
N VAL A 161 9.52 3.92 7.54
CA VAL A 161 9.86 2.91 6.52
C VAL A 161 11.07 2.10 6.96
N ARG A 162 12.11 2.74 7.51
CA ARG A 162 13.28 2.03 8.07
C ARG A 162 12.88 1.05 9.16
N SER A 163 12.02 1.46 10.10
CA SER A 163 11.50 0.58 11.15
C SER A 163 10.74 -0.62 10.58
N LYS A 164 9.92 -0.43 9.53
CA LYS A 164 9.24 -1.55 8.84
C LYS A 164 10.26 -2.51 8.22
N ILE A 165 11.33 -2.00 7.59
CA ILE A 165 12.40 -2.82 7.01
C ILE A 165 13.18 -3.58 8.09
N ASP A 166 13.55 -2.92 9.19
CA ASP A 166 14.26 -3.56 10.31
C ASP A 166 13.43 -4.68 10.95
N ASN A 167 12.12 -4.46 11.11
CA ASN A 167 11.19 -5.46 11.62
C ASN A 167 11.17 -6.76 10.77
N MET A 168 11.41 -6.66 9.46
CA MET A 168 11.50 -7.86 8.61
C MET A 168 12.66 -8.77 9.02
N GLN A 169 13.77 -8.20 9.47
CA GLN A 169 14.90 -8.97 9.98
C GLN A 169 14.63 -9.52 11.38
N ILE A 170 14.01 -8.72 12.27
CA ILE A 170 13.69 -9.13 13.64
C ILE A 170 12.84 -10.41 13.65
N LEU A 171 11.89 -10.56 12.71
CA LEU A 171 11.09 -11.78 12.58
C LEU A 171 11.94 -13.04 12.38
N HIS A 172 13.08 -12.93 11.70
CA HIS A 172 14.02 -14.05 11.55
C HIS A 172 14.79 -14.32 12.83
N GLU A 173 15.26 -13.27 13.51
CA GLU A 173 16.03 -13.37 14.75
C GLU A 173 15.19 -13.99 15.88
N CYS A 174 13.93 -13.59 16.01
CA CYS A 174 13.00 -14.19 16.98
C CYS A 174 12.74 -15.67 16.68
N ARG A 175 12.63 -16.04 15.40
CA ARG A 175 12.42 -17.44 15.02
C ARG A 175 13.64 -18.30 15.37
N ASP A 176 14.84 -17.81 15.07
CA ASP A 176 16.08 -18.50 15.39
C ASP A 176 16.22 -18.67 16.91
N SER A 177 16.06 -17.59 17.69
CA SER A 177 16.16 -17.63 19.15
C SER A 177 15.19 -18.63 19.79
N ARG A 178 13.96 -18.72 19.24
CA ARG A 178 12.98 -19.71 19.67
C ARG A 178 13.48 -21.13 19.39
N ASP A 179 13.96 -21.38 18.17
CA ASP A 179 14.38 -22.71 17.73
C ASP A 179 15.63 -23.18 18.50
N ASP A 180 16.57 -22.27 18.80
CA ASP A 180 17.75 -22.51 19.64
C ASP A 180 17.35 -22.90 21.07
N HIS A 181 16.44 -22.14 21.70
CA HIS A 181 15.94 -22.45 23.04
C HIS A 181 15.25 -23.83 23.12
N PHE A 182 14.60 -24.29 22.05
CA PHE A 182 14.03 -25.64 22.00
C PHE A 182 15.08 -26.73 21.74
N ALA A 183 16.15 -26.42 21.01
CA ALA A 183 17.25 -27.35 20.76
C ALA A 183 18.09 -27.59 22.02
N GLU A 184 18.37 -26.54 22.79
CA GLU A 184 19.16 -26.60 24.05
C GLU A 184 18.45 -27.36 25.18
N ARG A 185 17.13 -27.56 25.08
CA ARG A 185 16.32 -28.30 26.06
C ARG A 185 16.15 -29.79 25.75
N ARG A 186 16.71 -30.28 24.64
CA ARG A 186 16.71 -31.70 24.24
C ARG A 186 18.03 -32.37 24.60
#